data_AF-A0A150VYI5-F1
#
_entry.id   AF-A0A150VYI5-F1
#
_cell.length_a   1.000
_cell.length_b   1.000
_cell.length_c   1.000
_cell.angle_alpha   90.00
_cell.angle_beta   90.00
_cell.angle_gamma   90.00
#
_symmetry.space_group_name_H-M   'P 1'
#
loop_
_entity.id
_entity.type
_entity.pdbx_description
1 polymer ?
#
loop_
_entity_poly.entity_id
_entity_poly.type
_entity_poly.pdbx_seq_one_letter_code
_entity_poly.pdbx_strand_id
1 'polypeptide(L)'
;MPASTYCDLIPTAGRFTEQFHVSALDEATDIGPWRIGISMKFLTDCGLVEKISARGIYRPSLSAQEIARAWASGRAEGLSALRTDWQKLWFVRSARERLEQGSAPRVALRLKFLRQVRTRGHEKAVDRLLDLMVATGFLIEEPDGLIRWYEHVAPSSGSTAASEEPTAQTSPGQSSTTEEPQTGEPAGDAGFSCSSDPDAETPRRSGKDEPTVPGPRREGESDPRLGPDVDVEKLLSAHLGMGEAWHMNPDEAAALHDHVTGLVTVLSAVSARAQTSEAPLKAELLVPLWPLAAIAEMNRGEWLDTHRLIQQLGSAAPLRKESMNH
;
A
#
# COMPACT_ATOMS: atom_id res chain seq x y z
N MET A 1 -4.74 3.64 -7.56
CA MET A 1 -4.20 3.84 -8.91
C MET A 1 -4.21 2.48 -9.60
N PRO A 2 -4.81 2.34 -10.78
CA PRO A 2 -4.76 1.11 -11.55
C PRO A 2 -3.31 0.70 -11.85
N ALA A 3 -3.05 -0.60 -11.93
CA ALA A 3 -1.72 -1.11 -12.29
C ALA A 3 -1.25 -0.66 -13.68
N SER A 4 -2.18 -0.51 -14.63
CA SER A 4 -1.90 0.00 -15.98
C SER A 4 -1.27 1.39 -15.96
N THR A 5 -1.69 2.25 -15.03
CA THR A 5 -1.16 3.60 -14.90
C THR A 5 0.34 3.61 -14.56
N TYR A 6 0.83 2.62 -13.82
CA TYR A 6 2.28 2.50 -13.56
C TYR A 6 3.06 2.08 -14.81
N CYS A 7 2.44 1.31 -15.71
CA CYS A 7 3.06 0.94 -16.99
C CYS A 7 3.26 2.16 -17.92
N ASP A 8 2.49 3.24 -17.74
CA ASP A 8 2.69 4.50 -18.45
C ASP A 8 3.64 5.43 -17.70
N LEU A 9 3.53 5.46 -16.37
CA LEU A 9 4.34 6.33 -15.50
C LEU A 9 5.83 5.97 -15.51
N ILE A 10 6.16 4.68 -15.39
CA ILE A 10 7.56 4.20 -15.32
C ILE A 10 8.38 4.62 -16.55
N PRO A 11 7.98 4.30 -17.80
CA PRO A 11 8.74 4.72 -18.96
C PRO A 11 8.73 6.24 -19.13
N THR A 12 7.66 6.94 -18.74
CA THR A 12 7.61 8.40 -18.84
C THR A 12 8.60 9.07 -17.89
N ALA A 13 8.71 8.61 -16.65
CA ALA A 13 9.73 9.10 -15.72
C ALA A 13 11.16 8.86 -16.23
N GLY A 14 11.41 7.74 -16.90
CA GLY A 14 12.70 7.42 -17.50
C GLY A 14 13.05 8.19 -18.78
N ARG A 15 12.08 8.87 -19.43
CA ARG A 15 12.34 9.69 -20.63
C ARG A 15 13.06 11.00 -20.33
N PHE A 16 12.98 11.48 -19.10
CA PHE A 16 13.73 12.66 -18.69
C PHE A 16 15.23 12.33 -18.69
N THR A 17 16.04 13.22 -19.25
CA THR A 17 17.51 13.06 -19.27
C THR A 17 18.18 13.71 -18.07
N GLU A 18 17.51 14.70 -17.48
CA GLU A 18 18.00 15.48 -16.35
C GLU A 18 16.99 15.48 -15.18
N GLN A 19 17.10 16.47 -14.30
CA GLN A 19 16.17 16.66 -13.19
C GLN A 19 14.81 17.13 -13.72
N PHE A 20 13.73 16.62 -13.14
CA PHE A 20 12.37 17.02 -13.48
C PHE A 20 11.56 17.28 -12.22
N HIS A 21 10.58 18.17 -12.34
CA HIS A 21 9.60 18.44 -11.28
C HIS A 21 8.42 17.47 -11.42
N VAL A 22 7.76 17.15 -10.31
CA VAL A 22 6.56 16.29 -10.31
C VAL A 22 5.47 16.77 -11.28
N SER A 23 5.30 18.08 -11.43
CA SER A 23 4.33 18.66 -12.38
C SER A 23 4.63 18.32 -13.84
N ALA A 24 5.91 18.21 -14.23
CA ALA A 24 6.26 17.83 -15.60
C ALA A 24 5.86 16.38 -15.90
N LEU A 25 5.94 15.51 -14.89
CA LEU A 25 5.45 14.13 -15.00
C LEU A 25 3.92 14.09 -15.02
N ASP A 26 3.26 15.00 -14.32
CA ASP A 26 1.80 15.19 -14.36
C ASP A 26 1.31 15.60 -15.73
N GLU A 27 1.87 16.66 -16.29
CA GLU A 27 1.58 17.14 -17.64
C GLU A 27 1.81 16.05 -18.70
N ALA A 28 2.84 15.21 -18.52
CA ALA A 28 3.16 14.14 -19.47
C ALA A 28 2.26 12.91 -19.38
N THR A 29 1.55 12.72 -18.26
CA THR A 29 0.78 11.48 -18.00
C THR A 29 -0.70 11.69 -17.72
N ASP A 30 -1.13 12.90 -17.40
CA ASP A 30 -2.50 13.27 -17.02
C ASP A 30 -3.08 12.42 -15.86
N ILE A 31 -2.20 12.00 -14.94
CA ILE A 31 -2.57 11.11 -13.82
C ILE A 31 -3.13 11.91 -12.62
N GLY A 32 -2.79 13.18 -12.51
CA GLY A 32 -3.14 14.08 -11.43
C GLY A 32 -2.06 14.15 -10.34
N PRO A 33 -1.83 15.33 -9.73
CA PRO A 33 -0.63 15.60 -8.94
C PRO A 33 -0.57 14.79 -7.64
N TRP A 34 -1.71 14.57 -6.99
CA TRP A 34 -1.80 13.76 -5.77
C TRP A 34 -1.37 12.30 -6.01
N ARG A 35 -1.83 11.74 -7.13
CA ARG A 35 -1.56 10.36 -7.51
C ARG A 35 -0.09 10.17 -7.87
N ILE A 36 0.49 11.12 -8.60
CA ILE A 36 1.92 11.10 -8.92
C ILE A 36 2.75 11.25 -7.65
N GLY A 37 2.40 12.14 -6.72
CA GLY A 37 3.10 12.28 -5.45
C GLY A 37 3.25 10.95 -4.68
N ILE A 38 2.19 10.15 -4.63
CA ILE A 38 2.23 8.80 -4.02
C ILE A 38 3.13 7.86 -4.84
N SER A 39 2.99 7.87 -6.17
CA SER A 39 3.79 7.01 -7.04
C SER A 39 5.26 7.34 -7.03
N MET A 40 5.66 8.60 -6.84
CA MET A 40 7.07 8.98 -6.76
C MET A 40 7.78 8.32 -5.58
N LYS A 41 7.09 8.14 -4.45
CA LYS A 41 7.65 7.37 -3.33
C LYS A 41 7.95 5.94 -3.75
N PHE A 42 7.02 5.29 -4.44
CA PHE A 42 7.20 3.94 -4.95
C PHE A 42 8.34 3.85 -5.97
N LEU A 43 8.40 4.77 -6.95
CA LEU A 43 9.48 4.80 -7.93
C LEU A 43 10.85 5.03 -7.28
N THR A 44 10.93 5.84 -6.22
CA THR A 44 12.15 6.01 -5.43
C THR A 44 12.51 4.75 -4.66
N ASP A 45 11.55 4.11 -4.00
CA ASP A 45 11.77 2.86 -3.26
C ASP A 45 12.18 1.70 -4.21
N CYS A 46 11.80 1.77 -5.49
CA CYS A 46 12.23 0.86 -6.56
C CYS A 46 13.57 1.25 -7.20
N GLY A 47 14.19 2.38 -6.84
CA GLY A 47 15.46 2.83 -7.44
C GLY A 47 15.35 3.38 -8.87
N LEU A 48 14.13 3.65 -9.36
CA LEU A 48 13.90 4.20 -10.70
C LEU A 48 14.12 5.72 -10.74
N VAL A 49 13.87 6.41 -9.63
CA VAL A 49 14.06 7.86 -9.53
C VAL A 49 14.69 8.24 -8.19
N GLU A 50 15.62 9.18 -8.22
CA GLU A 50 16.28 9.75 -7.05
C GLU A 50 15.60 11.07 -6.68
N LYS A 51 15.26 11.26 -5.40
CA LYS A 51 14.71 12.53 -4.92
C LYS A 51 15.85 13.51 -4.63
N ILE A 52 15.92 14.61 -5.37
CA ILE A 52 17.00 15.61 -5.25
C ILE A 52 16.62 16.71 -4.25
N SER A 53 15.35 17.08 -4.17
CA SER A 53 14.88 18.18 -3.31
C SER A 53 13.56 17.86 -2.63
N ALA A 54 13.34 18.48 -1.46
CA ALA A 54 12.04 18.49 -0.79
C ALA A 54 10.93 19.16 -1.63
N ARG A 55 11.29 20.02 -2.60
CA ARG A 55 10.37 20.72 -3.50
C ARG A 55 9.88 19.88 -4.69
N GLY A 56 9.84 18.55 -4.55
CA GLY A 56 9.33 17.68 -5.62
C GLY A 56 10.20 17.64 -6.88
N ILE A 57 11.52 17.80 -6.73
CA ILE A 57 12.48 17.64 -7.83
C ILE A 57 13.13 16.27 -7.74
N TYR A 58 13.11 15.56 -8.86
CA TYR A 58 13.59 14.19 -9.00
C TYR A 58 14.56 14.07 -10.17
N ARG A 59 15.40 13.03 -10.15
CA ARG A 59 16.27 12.65 -11.26
C ARG A 59 16.02 11.19 -11.61
N PRO A 60 15.87 10.82 -12.88
CA PRO A 60 15.75 9.43 -13.26
C PRO A 60 17.08 8.70 -13.09
N SER A 61 17.05 7.45 -12.65
CA SER A 61 18.23 6.61 -12.61
C SER A 61 18.61 6.13 -14.03
N LEU A 62 19.85 5.67 -14.20
CA LEU A 62 20.28 5.05 -15.46
C LEU A 62 19.39 3.87 -15.86
N SER A 63 18.96 3.09 -14.88
CA SER A 63 18.04 1.97 -15.09
C SER A 63 16.68 2.44 -15.62
N ALA A 64 16.09 3.48 -15.03
CA ALA A 64 14.83 4.03 -15.55
C ALA A 64 14.96 4.52 -17.00
N GLN A 65 16.10 5.12 -17.36
CA GLN A 65 16.37 5.53 -18.74
C GLN A 65 16.55 4.34 -19.68
N GLU A 66 17.18 3.24 -19.24
CA GLU A 66 17.28 1.99 -20.00
C GLU A 66 15.91 1.36 -20.24
N ILE A 67 15.07 1.30 -19.20
CA ILE A 67 13.70 0.81 -19.29
C ILE A 67 12.89 1.66 -20.27
N ALA A 68 12.98 2.99 -20.18
CA ALA A 68 12.30 3.90 -21.09
C ALA A 68 12.76 3.75 -22.55
N ARG A 69 14.06 3.54 -22.78
CA ARG A 69 14.60 3.23 -24.12
C ARG A 69 14.07 1.92 -24.66
N ALA A 70 14.06 0.85 -23.86
CA ALA A 70 13.47 -0.43 -24.26
C ALA A 70 11.96 -0.29 -24.55
N TRP A 71 11.25 0.52 -23.78
CA TRP A 71 9.84 0.80 -24.03
C TRP A 71 9.58 1.55 -25.33
N ALA A 72 10.52 2.39 -25.76
CA ALA A 72 10.45 3.10 -27.05
C ALA A 72 10.58 2.15 -28.25
N SER A 73 11.36 1.06 -28.10
CA SER A 73 11.43 -0.03 -29.09
C SER A 73 10.18 -0.90 -29.09
N GLY A 74 9.56 -1.11 -27.92
CA GLY A 74 8.28 -1.77 -27.81
C GLY A 74 7.89 -2.13 -26.38
N ARG A 75 6.59 -2.32 -26.14
CA ARG A 75 6.06 -2.65 -24.81
C ARG A 75 6.65 -3.94 -24.23
N ALA A 76 6.82 -4.98 -25.06
CA ALA A 76 7.37 -6.26 -24.61
C ALA A 76 8.84 -6.13 -24.16
N GLU A 77 9.64 -5.36 -24.90
CA GLU A 77 11.04 -5.07 -24.56
C GLU A 77 11.14 -4.25 -23.28
N GLY A 78 10.30 -3.21 -23.15
CA GLY A 78 10.21 -2.40 -21.93
C GLY A 78 9.85 -3.23 -20.69
N LEU A 79 8.87 -4.12 -20.80
CA LEU A 79 8.51 -5.06 -19.72
C LEU A 79 9.65 -6.03 -19.39
N SER A 80 10.39 -6.49 -20.40
CA SER A 80 11.55 -7.35 -20.19
C SER A 80 12.67 -6.61 -19.44
N ALA A 81 12.98 -5.37 -19.83
CA ALA A 81 13.98 -4.54 -19.16
C ALA A 81 13.57 -4.26 -17.70
N LEU A 82 12.30 -3.92 -17.47
CA LEU A 82 11.75 -3.71 -16.13
C LEU A 82 11.87 -4.97 -15.27
N ARG A 83 11.60 -6.14 -15.86
CA ARG A 83 11.75 -7.42 -15.13
C ARG A 83 13.18 -7.64 -14.67
N THR A 84 14.14 -7.46 -15.56
CA THR A 84 15.57 -7.59 -15.24
C THR A 84 16.00 -6.66 -14.12
N ASP A 85 15.59 -5.39 -14.16
CA ASP A 85 15.94 -4.42 -13.12
C ASP A 85 15.34 -4.78 -11.75
N TRP A 86 14.06 -5.12 -11.74
CA TRP A 86 13.32 -5.38 -10.50
C TRP A 86 13.60 -6.76 -9.87
N GLN A 87 14.35 -7.65 -10.54
CA GLN A 87 14.69 -9.00 -10.02
C GLN A 87 15.25 -9.00 -8.59
N LYS A 88 15.97 -7.95 -8.21
CA LYS A 88 16.61 -7.82 -6.89
C LYS A 88 15.68 -7.25 -5.81
N LEU A 89 14.54 -6.67 -6.18
CA LEU A 89 13.60 -6.07 -5.24
C LEU A 89 13.01 -7.13 -4.31
N TRP A 90 12.75 -6.74 -3.06
CA TRP A 90 12.32 -7.68 -2.02
C TRP A 90 11.03 -8.41 -2.39
N PHE A 91 10.05 -7.72 -3.00
CA PHE A 91 8.76 -8.31 -3.34
C PHE A 91 8.87 -9.29 -4.50
N VAL A 92 9.76 -9.01 -5.46
CA VAL A 92 10.05 -9.93 -6.58
C VAL A 92 10.70 -11.21 -6.05
N ARG A 93 11.75 -11.08 -5.24
CA ARG A 93 12.41 -12.24 -4.60
C ARG A 93 11.44 -13.05 -3.75
N SER A 94 10.59 -12.37 -2.98
CA SER A 94 9.63 -13.02 -2.09
C SER A 94 8.51 -13.75 -2.84
N ALA A 95 8.05 -13.19 -3.97
CA ALA A 95 7.10 -13.86 -4.84
C ALA A 95 7.73 -15.07 -5.53
N ARG A 96 8.94 -14.91 -6.09
CA ARG A 96 9.67 -16.01 -6.73
C ARG A 96 9.88 -17.17 -5.77
N GLU A 97 10.41 -16.92 -4.58
CA GLU A 97 10.60 -17.95 -3.53
C GLU A 97 9.27 -18.60 -3.14
N ARG A 98 8.16 -17.85 -3.10
CA ARG A 98 6.85 -18.44 -2.74
C ARG A 98 6.31 -19.36 -3.83
N LEU A 99 6.61 -19.05 -5.09
CA LEU A 99 6.06 -19.69 -6.28
C LEU A 99 7.05 -20.68 -6.92
N GLU A 100 8.22 -20.88 -6.32
CA GLU A 100 9.25 -21.81 -6.79
C GLU A 100 8.73 -23.27 -6.85
N GLN A 101 7.84 -23.63 -5.93
CA GLN A 101 7.20 -24.95 -5.89
C GLN A 101 5.96 -25.07 -6.80
N GLY A 102 5.61 -24.01 -7.54
CA GLY A 102 4.48 -23.98 -8.46
C GLY A 102 3.45 -22.89 -8.14
N SER A 103 2.29 -23.01 -8.80
CA SER A 103 1.18 -22.05 -8.66
C SER A 103 0.65 -22.00 -7.23
N ALA A 104 0.21 -20.82 -6.78
CA ALA A 104 -0.36 -20.63 -5.45
C ALA A 104 -1.54 -19.65 -5.50
N PRO A 105 -2.49 -19.74 -4.55
CA PRO A 105 -3.59 -18.78 -4.50
C PRO A 105 -3.07 -17.38 -4.20
N ARG A 106 -3.65 -16.37 -4.85
CA ARG A 106 -3.28 -14.95 -4.67
C ARG A 106 -3.24 -14.52 -3.20
N VAL A 107 -4.19 -15.01 -2.41
CA VAL A 107 -4.28 -14.75 -0.96
C VAL A 107 -3.03 -15.21 -0.21
N ALA A 108 -2.41 -16.32 -0.60
CA ALA A 108 -1.20 -16.80 0.05
C ALA A 108 0.00 -15.87 -0.20
N LEU A 109 0.11 -15.33 -1.42
CA LEU A 109 1.16 -14.37 -1.74
C LEU A 109 0.93 -13.01 -1.04
N ARG A 110 -0.32 -12.54 -1.00
CA ARG A 110 -0.74 -11.38 -0.22
C ARG A 110 -0.36 -11.49 1.25
N LEU A 111 -0.68 -12.62 1.89
CA LEU A 111 -0.31 -12.88 3.28
C LEU A 111 1.21 -12.90 3.49
N LYS A 112 1.98 -13.45 2.53
CA LYS A 112 3.45 -13.42 2.59
C LYS A 112 3.97 -11.97 2.59
N PHE A 113 3.46 -11.11 1.71
CA PHE A 113 3.88 -9.70 1.65
C PHE A 113 3.49 -8.93 2.91
N LEU A 114 2.27 -9.12 3.41
CA LEU A 114 1.82 -8.47 4.65
C LEU A 114 2.69 -8.82 5.86
N ARG A 115 3.13 -10.09 5.97
CA ARG A 115 4.07 -10.51 7.03
C ARG A 115 5.43 -9.81 6.94
N GLN A 116 5.89 -9.47 5.74
CA GLN A 116 7.16 -8.79 5.53
C GLN A 116 7.08 -7.29 5.82
N VAL A 117 5.95 -6.66 5.51
CA VAL A 117 5.71 -5.22 5.74
C VAL A 117 5.53 -4.89 7.23
N ARG A 118 5.17 -5.88 8.08
CA ARG A 118 5.11 -5.80 9.56
C ARG A 118 4.29 -4.64 10.14
N THR A 119 3.43 -4.02 9.33
CA THR A 119 2.62 -2.85 9.68
C THR A 119 1.18 -3.07 9.21
N ARG A 120 0.21 -2.71 10.05
CA ARG A 120 -1.22 -2.83 9.74
C ARG A 120 -1.66 -1.73 8.77
N GLY A 121 -2.72 -1.96 7.99
CA GLY A 121 -3.30 -0.95 7.09
C GLY A 121 -2.71 -0.92 5.67
N HIS A 122 -1.76 -1.81 5.35
CA HIS A 122 -1.11 -1.90 4.04
C HIS A 122 -1.77 -2.90 3.08
N GLU A 123 -2.92 -3.47 3.44
CA GLU A 123 -3.68 -4.43 2.65
C GLU A 123 -3.89 -3.95 1.22
N LYS A 124 -4.44 -2.74 1.07
CA LYS A 124 -4.72 -2.13 -0.24
C LYS A 124 -3.45 -1.85 -1.04
N ALA A 125 -2.32 -1.56 -0.37
CA ALA A 125 -1.05 -1.30 -1.05
C ALA A 125 -0.43 -2.61 -1.57
N VAL A 126 -0.49 -3.67 -0.77
CA VAL A 126 -0.08 -5.02 -1.17
C VAL A 126 -0.92 -5.52 -2.34
N ASP A 127 -2.24 -5.35 -2.29
CA ASP A 127 -3.13 -5.77 -3.37
C ASP A 127 -2.79 -5.04 -4.69
N ARG A 128 -2.53 -3.72 -4.64
CA ARG A 128 -2.07 -2.95 -5.81
C ARG A 128 -0.68 -3.37 -6.30
N LEU A 129 0.23 -3.74 -5.41
CA LEU A 129 1.54 -4.25 -5.79
C LEU A 129 1.40 -5.58 -6.54
N LEU A 130 0.51 -6.46 -6.10
CA LEU A 130 0.20 -7.71 -6.80
C LEU A 130 -0.41 -7.43 -8.17
N ASP A 131 -1.37 -6.50 -8.28
CA ASP A 131 -1.92 -6.08 -9.58
C ASP A 131 -0.83 -5.55 -10.50
N LEU A 132 0.10 -4.76 -9.96
CA LEU A 132 1.25 -4.26 -10.70
C LEU A 132 2.16 -5.39 -11.19
N MET A 133 2.46 -6.36 -10.34
CA MET A 133 3.25 -7.53 -10.72
C MET A 133 2.58 -8.38 -11.80
N VAL A 134 1.24 -8.48 -11.80
CA VAL A 134 0.48 -9.12 -12.88
C VAL A 134 0.55 -8.27 -14.17
N ALA A 135 0.27 -6.97 -14.08
CA ALA A 135 0.29 -6.07 -15.23
C ALA A 135 1.68 -5.94 -15.89
N THR A 136 2.74 -6.10 -15.10
CA THR A 136 4.14 -6.10 -15.58
C THR A 136 4.62 -7.49 -16.01
N GLY A 137 3.79 -8.53 -15.87
CA GLY A 137 4.09 -9.88 -16.33
C GLY A 137 5.15 -10.60 -15.50
N PHE A 138 5.29 -10.25 -14.22
CA PHE A 138 6.00 -11.09 -13.23
C PHE A 138 5.13 -12.26 -12.76
N LEU A 139 3.84 -12.00 -12.63
CA LEU A 139 2.83 -12.94 -12.19
C LEU A 139 1.84 -13.18 -13.31
N ILE A 140 1.39 -14.42 -13.44
CA ILE A 140 0.38 -14.82 -14.41
C ILE A 140 -0.79 -15.38 -13.61
N GLU A 141 -1.95 -14.76 -13.79
CA GLU A 141 -3.20 -15.24 -13.18
C GLU A 141 -3.79 -16.35 -14.05
N GLU A 142 -4.04 -17.49 -13.43
CA GLU A 142 -4.66 -18.66 -14.05
C GLU A 142 -6.20 -18.60 -13.86
N PRO A 143 -6.98 -19.26 -14.73
CA PRO A 143 -8.45 -19.17 -14.70
C PRO A 143 -9.11 -19.67 -13.40
N ASP A 144 -8.40 -20.50 -12.65
CA ASP A 144 -8.81 -21.07 -11.37
C ASP A 144 -8.51 -20.15 -10.17
N GLY A 145 -7.99 -18.94 -10.42
CA GLY A 145 -7.63 -17.97 -9.39
C GLY A 145 -6.28 -18.24 -8.74
N LEU A 146 -5.49 -19.16 -9.28
CA LEU A 146 -4.10 -19.34 -8.91
C LEU A 146 -3.20 -18.32 -9.62
N ILE A 147 -2.02 -18.10 -9.03
CA ILE A 147 -0.98 -17.26 -9.58
C ILE A 147 0.27 -18.09 -9.77
N ARG A 148 0.88 -17.96 -10.95
CA ARG A 148 2.16 -18.59 -11.29
C ARG A 148 3.23 -17.54 -11.59
N TRP A 149 4.48 -17.90 -11.31
CA TRP A 149 5.65 -17.11 -11.71
C TRP A 149 5.91 -17.25 -13.22
N TYR A 150 6.21 -16.14 -13.89
CA TYR A 150 6.29 -16.09 -15.36
C TYR A 150 7.31 -17.05 -15.98
N GLU A 151 8.41 -17.36 -15.30
CA GLU A 151 9.45 -18.27 -15.83
C GLU A 151 9.02 -19.73 -15.86
N HIS A 152 7.96 -20.11 -15.13
CA HIS A 152 7.42 -21.47 -15.13
C HIS A 152 6.40 -21.70 -16.24
N VAL A 153 6.13 -20.70 -17.08
CA VAL A 153 5.41 -20.92 -18.34
C VAL A 153 6.42 -21.48 -19.31
N ALA A 154 6.48 -22.81 -19.42
CA ALA A 154 7.07 -23.42 -20.61
C ALA A 154 6.41 -22.73 -21.81
N PRO A 155 7.18 -22.25 -22.82
CA PRO A 155 6.58 -21.83 -24.06
C PRO A 155 5.80 -23.05 -24.53
N SER A 156 4.48 -22.95 -24.46
CA SER A 156 3.57 -23.88 -25.08
C SER A 156 3.89 -23.78 -26.56
N SER A 157 4.86 -24.57 -27.01
CA SER A 157 5.06 -24.89 -28.41
C SER A 157 3.68 -25.24 -28.93
N GLY A 158 3.16 -24.40 -29.82
CA GLY A 158 1.84 -24.60 -30.40
C GLY A 158 1.80 -25.99 -31.00
N SER A 159 1.21 -26.92 -30.27
CA SER A 159 0.63 -28.13 -30.82
C SER A 159 -0.63 -27.67 -31.52
N THR A 160 -0.45 -27.12 -32.72
CA THR A 160 -1.50 -27.11 -33.74
C THR A 160 -1.63 -28.56 -34.18
N ALA A 161 -2.24 -29.37 -33.32
CA ALA A 161 -2.69 -30.70 -33.67
C ALA A 161 -3.73 -30.53 -34.77
N ALA A 162 -3.34 -30.95 -35.97
CA ALA A 162 -4.23 -31.30 -37.05
C ALA A 162 -5.38 -32.14 -36.49
N SER A 163 -6.59 -31.60 -36.55
CA SER A 163 -7.81 -32.40 -36.48
C SER A 163 -8.15 -32.89 -37.87
N GLU A 164 -7.63 -34.06 -38.22
CA GLU A 164 -8.30 -35.02 -39.10
C GLU A 164 -8.00 -36.43 -38.56
N GLU A 165 -8.96 -36.95 -37.79
CA GLU A 165 -9.19 -38.38 -37.54
C GLU A 165 -9.80 -39.04 -38.81
N PRO A 166 -10.07 -40.37 -38.85
CA PRO A 166 -9.42 -41.53 -38.19
C PRO A 166 -9.28 -42.74 -39.15
N THR A 167 -8.39 -43.72 -38.88
CA THR A 167 -8.72 -45.14 -39.16
C THR A 167 -7.83 -46.17 -38.46
N ALA A 168 -8.52 -47.08 -37.75
CA ALA A 168 -8.32 -48.53 -37.61
C ALA A 168 -7.06 -49.14 -36.93
N GLN A 169 -7.33 -49.73 -35.75
CA GLN A 169 -7.08 -51.14 -35.35
C GLN A 169 -5.76 -51.82 -35.74
N THR A 170 -4.96 -52.29 -34.75
CA THR A 170 -4.97 -53.68 -34.22
C THR A 170 -3.93 -53.85 -33.08
N SER A 171 -4.31 -54.58 -32.02
CA SER A 171 -3.47 -55.09 -30.91
C SER A 171 -2.70 -56.37 -31.32
N PRO A 172 -2.09 -57.17 -30.41
CA PRO A 172 -1.11 -56.91 -29.33
C PRO A 172 0.12 -57.87 -29.43
N GLY A 173 1.17 -57.65 -28.62
CA GLY A 173 2.28 -58.60 -28.47
C GLY A 173 2.94 -58.57 -27.10
N GLN A 174 2.74 -59.64 -26.33
CA GLN A 174 3.34 -59.95 -25.03
C GLN A 174 4.86 -60.18 -25.10
N SER A 175 5.59 -59.88 -24.01
CA SER A 175 6.30 -60.90 -23.18
C SER A 175 7.25 -60.25 -22.15
N SER A 176 6.81 -60.32 -20.89
CA SER A 176 7.47 -60.79 -19.65
C SER A 176 8.99 -60.80 -19.43
N THR A 177 9.33 -60.66 -18.12
CA THR A 177 10.46 -61.30 -17.36
C THR A 177 11.71 -60.42 -17.21
N THR A 178 12.45 -60.29 -16.10
CA THR A 178 12.39 -60.56 -14.63
C THR A 178 13.71 -59.97 -14.04
N GLU A 179 13.81 -59.90 -12.70
CA GLU A 179 15.06 -59.87 -11.88
C GLU A 179 15.63 -58.51 -11.37
N GLU A 180 15.30 -58.20 -10.11
CA GLU A 180 16.22 -57.74 -9.04
C GLU A 180 17.27 -58.85 -8.73
N PRO A 181 18.31 -58.69 -7.86
CA PRO A 181 18.76 -57.53 -7.06
C PRO A 181 20.29 -57.31 -7.07
N GLN A 182 20.82 -56.22 -6.46
CA GLN A 182 22.02 -56.26 -5.59
C GLN A 182 22.45 -54.90 -5.01
N THR A 183 22.44 -54.89 -3.66
CA THR A 183 23.36 -54.33 -2.67
C THR A 183 24.66 -53.69 -3.16
N GLY A 184 24.98 -52.48 -2.67
CA GLY A 184 26.32 -51.90 -2.74
C GLY A 184 26.44 -50.48 -2.17
N GLU A 185 26.69 -50.37 -0.87
CA GLU A 185 27.39 -49.25 -0.21
C GLU A 185 28.69 -49.84 0.41
N PRO A 186 29.68 -49.06 0.90
CA PRO A 186 29.93 -47.61 0.79
C PRO A 186 31.42 -47.28 0.47
N ALA A 187 31.79 -46.01 0.22
CA ALA A 187 33.14 -45.49 0.51
C ALA A 187 33.27 -43.96 0.44
N GLY A 188 33.81 -43.39 1.52
CA GLY A 188 34.65 -42.18 1.56
C GLY A 188 33.92 -40.83 1.66
N ASP A 189 34.40 -39.82 2.37
CA ASP A 189 35.57 -39.60 3.21
C ASP A 189 35.40 -38.21 3.88
N ALA A 190 36.12 -37.96 4.97
CA ALA A 190 36.57 -36.69 5.59
C ALA A 190 35.79 -35.39 5.32
N GLY A 191 35.44 -34.57 6.31
CA GLY A 191 36.13 -34.28 7.56
C GLY A 191 35.97 -32.77 7.88
N PHE A 192 36.43 -32.38 9.06
CA PHE A 192 36.53 -31.02 9.61
C PHE A 192 35.30 -30.39 10.26
N SER A 193 35.21 -30.70 11.55
CA SER A 193 34.58 -29.91 12.61
C SER A 193 35.56 -28.83 13.09
N CYS A 194 35.11 -27.58 13.27
CA CYS A 194 35.77 -26.59 14.11
C CYS A 194 34.77 -25.50 14.58
N SER A 195 34.56 -25.50 15.89
CA SER A 195 34.28 -24.40 16.83
C SER A 195 33.27 -23.29 16.49
N SER A 196 32.27 -23.17 17.37
CA SER A 196 31.59 -21.92 17.68
C SER A 196 31.62 -21.68 19.19
N ASP A 197 31.56 -20.39 19.54
CA ASP A 197 31.50 -19.72 20.85
C ASP A 197 32.84 -19.36 21.54
N PRO A 198 32.92 -18.21 22.27
CA PRO A 198 31.80 -17.57 23.01
C PRO A 198 31.73 -16.02 23.09
N ASP A 199 30.68 -15.58 23.80
CA ASP A 199 30.57 -14.44 24.75
C ASP A 199 30.22 -13.00 24.31
N ALA A 200 28.97 -12.64 24.61
CA ALA A 200 28.51 -11.79 25.73
C ALA A 200 29.16 -10.40 26.08
N GLU A 201 28.23 -9.48 26.39
CA GLU A 201 28.30 -8.28 27.28
C GLU A 201 28.66 -6.86 26.77
N THR A 202 27.59 -6.06 26.52
CA THR A 202 27.25 -4.67 27.01
C THR A 202 28.22 -3.46 26.89
N PRO A 203 27.84 -2.16 27.16
CA PRO A 203 26.56 -1.41 27.12
C PRO A 203 26.63 0.06 26.56
N ARG A 204 25.46 0.76 26.54
CA ARG A 204 25.21 2.24 26.65
C ARG A 204 25.58 3.21 25.49
N ARG A 205 24.57 3.97 25.02
CA ARG A 205 24.55 5.45 25.12
C ARG A 205 23.15 6.05 24.95
N SER A 206 22.86 6.99 25.86
CA SER A 206 21.67 7.82 25.98
C SER A 206 21.95 9.21 25.38
N GLY A 207 20.95 9.89 24.81
CA GLY A 207 21.00 11.35 24.66
C GLY A 207 20.25 11.99 23.49
N LYS A 208 19.11 12.60 23.84
CA LYS A 208 18.55 13.87 23.33
C LYS A 208 17.91 13.94 21.93
N ASP A 209 16.59 13.80 21.94
CA ASP A 209 15.67 14.44 20.98
C ASP A 209 15.52 15.93 21.30
N GLU A 210 15.60 16.78 20.28
CA GLU A 210 15.16 18.18 20.31
C GLU A 210 14.21 18.39 19.12
N PRO A 211 12.95 18.82 19.32
CA PRO A 211 12.00 19.00 18.22
C PRO A 211 12.17 20.39 17.55
N THR A 212 12.58 20.39 16.28
CA THR A 212 12.66 21.60 15.44
C THR A 212 11.26 22.04 14.97
N VAL A 213 10.82 23.20 15.44
CA VAL A 213 9.56 23.87 15.05
C VAL A 213 9.65 24.44 13.62
N PRO A 214 8.72 24.14 12.69
CA PRO A 214 8.67 24.80 11.39
C PRO A 214 8.01 26.19 11.50
N GLY A 215 8.71 27.22 11.01
CA GLY A 215 8.24 28.62 10.96
C GLY A 215 7.07 28.86 9.99
N PRO A 216 6.45 30.06 10.04
CA PRO A 216 5.16 30.33 9.41
C PRO A 216 5.29 30.44 7.88
N ARG A 217 4.40 29.75 7.15
CA ARG A 217 4.29 29.88 5.69
C ARG A 217 3.40 31.07 5.33
N ARG A 218 3.94 31.95 4.50
CA ARG A 218 3.28 33.11 3.87
C ARG A 218 2.10 32.67 2.99
N GLU A 219 1.11 33.56 2.96
CA GLU A 219 -0.11 33.51 2.17
C GLU A 219 0.14 33.63 0.66
N GLY A 220 -0.79 33.04 -0.10
CA GLY A 220 -0.93 33.25 -1.54
C GLY A 220 -0.99 31.94 -2.32
N GLU A 221 -2.20 31.42 -2.54
CA GLU A 221 -2.92 31.56 -3.82
C GLU A 221 -4.07 30.53 -3.85
N SER A 222 -5.29 31.05 -3.84
CA SER A 222 -6.55 30.29 -3.79
C SER A 222 -7.19 30.32 -5.17
N ASP A 223 -7.63 29.15 -5.69
CA ASP A 223 -8.52 29.06 -6.86
C ASP A 223 -9.96 28.74 -6.38
N PRO A 224 -11.02 29.33 -6.99
CA PRO A 224 -12.26 29.66 -6.31
C PRO A 224 -13.40 28.71 -6.69
N ARG A 225 -13.68 27.67 -5.89
CA ARG A 225 -14.89 26.84 -6.09
C ARG A 225 -15.60 26.38 -4.82
N LEU A 226 -15.41 27.08 -3.71
CA LEU A 226 -16.26 26.95 -2.52
C LEU A 226 -16.72 28.36 -2.14
N GLY A 227 -18.04 28.60 -2.17
CA GLY A 227 -18.60 29.87 -1.73
C GLY A 227 -18.21 30.17 -0.28
N PRO A 228 -18.06 31.45 0.11
CA PRO A 228 -17.41 31.86 1.36
C PRO A 228 -18.28 31.71 2.61
N ASP A 229 -19.30 30.85 2.59
CA ASP A 229 -20.26 30.74 3.69
C ASP A 229 -20.57 29.27 4.01
N VAL A 230 -19.50 28.48 4.20
CA VAL A 230 -19.60 27.26 4.97
C VAL A 230 -19.56 27.69 6.43
N ASP A 231 -20.76 27.84 6.99
CA ASP A 231 -20.97 28.17 8.40
C ASP A 231 -20.30 27.10 9.28
N VAL A 232 -19.10 27.43 9.77
CA VAL A 232 -18.28 26.58 10.62
C VAL A 232 -19.02 26.21 11.91
N GLU A 233 -19.95 27.06 12.34
CA GLU A 233 -20.84 26.82 13.47
C GLU A 233 -21.75 25.62 13.20
N LYS A 234 -22.33 25.55 12.00
CA LYS A 234 -23.23 24.47 11.57
C LYS A 234 -22.53 23.11 11.44
N LEU A 235 -21.23 23.12 11.18
CA LEU A 235 -20.36 21.93 11.11
C LEU A 235 -19.93 21.44 12.50
N LEU A 236 -19.67 22.34 13.43
CA LEU A 236 -19.30 22.00 14.82
C LEU A 236 -20.52 21.74 15.71
N SER A 237 -21.67 22.29 15.34
CA SER A 237 -22.98 21.97 15.91
C SER A 237 -23.61 20.72 15.29
N ALA A 238 -22.89 20.01 14.41
CA ALA A 238 -23.35 18.73 13.88
C ALA A 238 -23.32 17.70 15.01
N HIS A 239 -24.51 17.24 15.39
CA HIS A 239 -24.69 16.28 16.47
C HIS A 239 -24.47 14.88 15.92
N LEU A 240 -23.59 14.10 16.55
CA LEU A 240 -23.58 12.66 16.34
C LEU A 240 -24.79 12.07 17.07
N GLY A 241 -25.75 11.56 16.31
CA GLY A 241 -26.85 10.81 16.89
C GLY A 241 -26.33 9.54 17.56
N MET A 242 -26.88 9.15 18.71
CA MET A 242 -26.53 7.89 19.39
C MET A 242 -26.62 6.66 18.47
N GLY A 243 -27.52 6.68 17.48
CA GLY A 243 -27.64 5.63 16.47
C GLY A 243 -26.46 5.54 15.50
N GLU A 244 -25.83 6.65 15.15
CA GLU A 244 -24.65 6.67 14.29
C GLU A 244 -23.39 6.29 15.08
N ALA A 245 -23.31 6.73 16.35
CA ALA A 245 -22.26 6.33 17.27
C ALA A 245 -22.25 4.82 17.56
N TRP A 246 -23.43 4.21 17.59
CA TRP A 246 -23.62 2.78 17.85
C TRP A 246 -23.01 1.88 16.76
N HIS A 247 -23.12 2.28 15.50
CA HIS A 247 -22.68 1.46 14.36
C HIS A 247 -21.20 1.62 14.02
N MET A 248 -20.50 2.57 14.65
CA MET A 248 -19.07 2.74 14.42
C MET A 248 -18.28 1.59 15.02
N ASN A 249 -17.39 1.01 14.20
CA ASN A 249 -16.42 0.07 14.69
C ASN A 249 -15.29 0.80 15.47
N PRO A 250 -14.47 0.09 16.27
CA PRO A 250 -13.45 0.73 17.11
C PRO A 250 -12.42 1.55 16.34
N ASP A 251 -12.10 1.14 15.10
CA ASP A 251 -11.15 1.85 14.25
C ASP A 251 -11.77 3.15 13.68
N GLU A 252 -13.07 3.13 13.36
CA GLU A 252 -13.84 4.32 12.96
C GLU A 252 -14.01 5.31 14.12
N ALA A 253 -14.30 4.82 15.32
CA ALA A 253 -14.40 5.65 16.52
C ALA A 253 -13.05 6.31 16.88
N ALA A 254 -11.94 5.60 16.66
CA ALA A 254 -10.60 6.15 16.80
C ALA A 254 -10.28 7.19 15.72
N ALA A 255 -10.59 6.91 14.46
CA ALA A 255 -10.37 7.84 13.35
C ALA A 255 -11.19 9.13 13.51
N LEU A 256 -12.42 9.02 14.00
CA LEU A 256 -13.27 10.17 14.33
C LEU A 256 -12.66 11.02 15.45
N HIS A 257 -12.17 10.39 16.53
CA HIS A 257 -11.50 11.08 17.64
C HIS A 257 -10.25 11.83 17.17
N ASP A 258 -9.39 11.18 16.40
CA ASP A 258 -8.18 11.79 15.85
C ASP A 258 -8.51 12.98 14.93
N HIS A 259 -9.58 12.84 14.12
CA HIS A 259 -10.02 13.88 13.19
C HIS A 259 -10.62 15.11 13.90
N VAL A 260 -11.49 14.89 14.89
CA VAL A 260 -12.11 15.95 15.69
C VAL A 260 -11.05 16.67 16.53
N THR A 261 -10.12 15.93 17.13
CA THR A 261 -9.00 16.52 17.89
C THR A 261 -8.08 17.36 17.00
N GLY A 262 -7.81 16.87 15.78
CA GLY A 262 -7.07 17.63 14.76
C GLY A 262 -7.78 18.93 14.38
N LEU A 263 -9.11 18.88 14.17
CA LEU A 263 -9.92 20.05 13.84
C LEU A 263 -9.92 21.08 14.98
N VAL A 264 -10.09 20.66 16.23
CA VAL A 264 -10.03 21.53 17.42
C VAL A 264 -8.66 22.17 17.59
N THR A 265 -7.58 21.43 17.33
CA THR A 265 -6.21 21.95 17.37
C THR A 265 -6.00 23.06 16.33
N VAL A 266 -6.48 22.86 15.10
CA VAL A 266 -6.41 23.87 14.03
C VAL A 266 -7.23 25.11 14.39
N LEU A 267 -8.47 24.94 14.88
CA LEU A 267 -9.32 26.04 15.29
C LEU A 267 -8.75 26.83 16.47
N SER A 268 -8.11 26.15 17.42
CA SER A 268 -7.42 26.78 18.56
C SER A 268 -6.21 27.60 18.10
N ALA A 269 -5.43 27.07 17.13
CA ALA A 269 -4.31 27.79 16.54
C ALA A 269 -4.76 29.01 15.72
N VAL A 270 -5.90 28.91 15.02
CA VAL A 270 -6.51 30.02 14.29
C VAL A 270 -7.05 31.08 15.26
N SER A 271 -7.71 30.69 16.34
CA SER A 271 -8.20 31.59 17.39
C SER A 271 -7.06 32.32 18.11
N ALA A 272 -5.98 31.62 18.47
CA ALA A 272 -4.79 32.23 19.07
C ALA A 272 -4.12 33.26 18.15
N ARG A 273 -4.12 33.02 16.84
CA ARG A 273 -3.65 34.00 15.83
C ARG A 273 -4.64 35.15 15.63
N ALA A 274 -5.93 34.90 15.73
CA ALA A 274 -6.96 35.94 15.64
C ALA A 274 -6.91 36.88 16.86
N GLN A 275 -6.61 36.39 18.06
CA GLN A 275 -6.46 37.22 19.28
C GLN A 275 -5.26 38.17 19.24
N THR A 276 -4.29 37.94 18.35
CA THR A 276 -3.19 38.90 18.09
C THR A 276 -3.55 40.01 17.09
N SER A 277 -4.77 40.00 16.54
CA SER A 277 -5.34 41.03 15.67
C SER A 277 -6.59 41.60 16.35
N GLU A 278 -6.65 42.91 16.60
CA GLU A 278 -7.72 43.55 17.38
C GLU A 278 -9.13 43.44 16.75
N ALA A 279 -9.78 42.29 16.86
CA ALA A 279 -11.20 42.13 16.57
C ALA A 279 -11.85 41.17 17.59
N PRO A 280 -12.94 41.57 18.27
CA PRO A 280 -13.52 40.75 19.32
C PRO A 280 -14.37 39.61 18.73
N LEU A 281 -14.11 38.37 19.15
CA LEU A 281 -14.97 37.22 18.88
C LEU A 281 -16.13 37.18 19.88
N LYS A 282 -17.35 36.99 19.37
CA LYS A 282 -18.61 37.06 20.14
C LYS A 282 -18.74 35.90 21.13
N ALA A 283 -19.29 36.23 22.29
CA ALA A 283 -19.35 35.41 23.51
C ALA A 283 -20.51 34.40 23.58
N GLU A 284 -21.01 33.89 22.45
CA GLU A 284 -22.20 33.01 22.45
C GLU A 284 -21.86 31.51 22.43
N LEU A 285 -20.59 31.13 22.64
CA LEU A 285 -20.10 29.75 22.51
C LEU A 285 -20.09 28.92 23.81
N LEU A 286 -21.02 29.13 24.73
CA LEU A 286 -21.09 28.29 25.94
C LEU A 286 -22.53 28.05 26.37
N VAL A 287 -23.06 26.85 26.09
CA VAL A 287 -23.99 26.02 26.93
C VAL A 287 -24.30 24.70 26.17
N PRO A 288 -24.52 23.55 26.87
CA PRO A 288 -24.03 22.26 26.43
C PRO A 288 -25.11 21.25 26.03
N LEU A 289 -24.78 20.37 25.08
CA LEU A 289 -25.16 18.95 24.96
C LEU A 289 -24.04 18.29 24.10
N TRP A 290 -23.44 17.20 24.57
CA TRP A 290 -22.05 16.76 24.29
C TRP A 290 -21.35 17.37 23.05
N PRO A 291 -20.62 18.49 23.24
CA PRO A 291 -19.92 19.12 22.14
C PRO A 291 -18.77 18.22 21.68
N LEU A 292 -18.47 18.23 20.38
CA LEU A 292 -17.28 17.57 19.81
C LEU A 292 -15.98 17.98 20.53
N ALA A 293 -15.97 19.13 21.19
CA ALA A 293 -14.94 19.58 22.12
C ALA A 293 -14.73 18.63 23.30
N ALA A 294 -15.78 18.07 23.89
CA ALA A 294 -15.68 17.09 24.97
C ALA A 294 -15.03 15.77 24.50
N ILE A 295 -15.29 15.35 23.26
CA ILE A 295 -14.61 14.19 22.65
C ILE A 295 -13.12 14.48 22.46
N ALA A 296 -12.76 15.69 22.04
CA ALA A 296 -11.37 16.11 21.86
C ALA A 296 -10.61 16.31 23.19
N GLU A 297 -11.30 16.71 24.27
CA GLU A 297 -10.71 16.86 25.61
C GLU A 297 -10.50 15.52 26.33
N MET A 298 -11.30 14.50 26.01
CA MET A 298 -11.12 13.16 26.57
C MET A 298 -9.84 12.52 26.06
N ASN A 299 -9.10 11.89 26.97
CA ASN A 299 -7.98 11.03 26.56
C ASN A 299 -8.54 9.91 25.66
N ARG A 300 -7.82 9.60 24.58
CA ARG A 300 -8.20 8.55 23.62
C ARG A 300 -8.61 7.23 24.27
N GLY A 301 -7.97 6.85 25.38
CA GLY A 301 -8.34 5.66 26.16
C GLY A 301 -9.73 5.79 26.81
N GLU A 302 -10.00 6.93 27.45
CA GLU A 302 -11.28 7.23 28.10
C GLU A 302 -12.42 7.34 27.09
N TRP A 303 -12.15 7.90 25.89
CA TRP A 303 -13.12 7.94 24.80
C TRP A 303 -13.50 6.52 24.33
N LEU A 304 -12.52 5.64 24.12
CA LEU A 304 -12.76 4.27 23.68
C LEU A 304 -13.51 3.44 24.74
N ASP A 305 -13.21 3.65 26.03
CA ASP A 305 -13.93 2.99 27.12
C ASP A 305 -15.36 3.51 27.27
N THR A 306 -15.57 4.81 27.06
CA THR A 306 -16.90 5.43 27.03
C THR A 306 -17.72 4.92 25.83
N HIS A 307 -17.12 4.80 24.66
CA HIS A 307 -17.76 4.23 23.46
C HIS A 307 -18.15 2.75 23.68
N ARG A 308 -17.28 1.95 24.31
CA ARG A 308 -17.61 0.57 24.71
C ARG A 308 -18.77 0.51 25.69
N LEU A 309 -18.83 1.38 26.68
CA LEU A 309 -19.94 1.43 27.63
C LEU A 309 -21.25 1.78 26.94
N ILE A 310 -21.24 2.71 25.97
CA ILE A 310 -22.40 3.04 25.15
C ILE A 310 -22.85 1.81 24.34
N GLN A 311 -21.91 1.08 23.73
CA GLN A 311 -22.17 -0.19 23.02
C GLN A 311 -22.71 -1.30 23.94
N GLN A 312 -22.29 -1.34 25.19
CA GLN A 312 -22.82 -2.30 26.16
C GLN A 312 -24.23 -1.91 26.62
N LEU A 313 -24.50 -0.62 26.80
CA LEU A 313 -25.80 -0.12 27.25
C LEU A 313 -26.90 -0.30 26.20
N GLY A 314 -26.64 0.00 24.93
CA GLY A 314 -27.64 -0.20 23.87
C GLY A 314 -27.85 -1.68 23.48
N SER A 315 -26.98 -2.60 23.93
CA SER A 315 -27.15 -4.05 23.69
C SER A 315 -27.90 -4.69 24.85
N ALA A 316 -27.79 -4.11 26.06
CA ALA A 316 -28.53 -4.52 27.24
C ALA A 316 -29.97 -3.95 27.27
N ALA A 317 -30.21 -2.77 26.68
CA ALA A 317 -31.53 -2.15 26.61
C ALA A 317 -32.02 -2.07 25.16
N PRO A 318 -32.94 -2.95 24.70
CA PRO A 318 -33.56 -2.79 23.39
C PRO A 318 -34.46 -1.55 23.44
N LEU A 319 -33.90 -0.40 23.08
CA LEU A 319 -34.64 0.84 22.90
C LEU A 319 -35.67 0.60 21.80
N ARG A 320 -36.94 0.44 22.19
CA ARG A 320 -38.06 0.41 21.26
C ARG A 320 -38.01 1.70 20.47
N LYS A 321 -37.84 1.59 19.16
CA LYS A 321 -38.03 2.70 18.21
C LYS A 321 -39.47 3.19 18.37
N GLU A 322 -39.68 4.30 19.08
CA GLU A 322 -40.89 5.07 18.92
C GLU A 322 -40.82 5.70 17.53
N SER A 323 -41.63 5.18 16.60
CA SER A 323 -41.80 5.82 15.29
C SER A 323 -42.57 7.11 15.51
N MET A 324 -41.88 8.25 15.58
CA MET A 324 -42.53 9.53 15.36
C MET A 324 -42.84 9.63 13.86
N ASN A 325 -44.07 9.29 13.49
CA ASN A 325 -44.67 9.75 12.24
C ASN A 325 -45.05 11.22 12.44
N HIS A 326 -44.38 12.11 11.73
CA HIS A 326 -44.89 13.42 11.35
C HIS A 326 -44.48 13.72 9.91
#